data_AF-A0A1G3CG63-F1
#
_entry.id   AF-A0A1G3CG63-F1
#
_cell.length_a   1.000
_cell.length_b   1.000
_cell.length_c   1.000
_cell.angle_alpha   90.00
_cell.angle_beta   90.00
_cell.angle_gamma   90.00
#
_symmetry.space_group_name_H-M   'P 1'
#
loop_
_entity.id
_entity.type
_entity.pdbx_description
1 polymer ?
#
loop_
_entity_poly.entity_id
_entity_poly.type
_entity_poly.pdbx_seq_one_letter_code
_entity_poly.pdbx_strand_id
1 'polypeptide(L)'
;MLFKAVKKTLRRRLNPRGKRKRIVAELKGTKTTLEIKKYFYEQVKSLNFNIYAITLNKRRLYEYLIKNKSRVYNFIARNVLDQISFKEAKIKVELIIDKSKSKPEIVEFNSYIRRQLEAELDPKIPLNIYHFSSIESGGLQAADMFSYGIFEKHERRRMDWLNIFKEKLMYDSVYLP
;
A
#
# COMPACT_ATOMS: atom_id res chain seq x y z
N MET A 1 -14.61 1.08 -2.54
CA MET A 1 -14.74 2.42 -3.16
C MET A 1 -13.47 2.87 -3.88
N LEU A 2 -12.27 2.71 -3.29
CA LEU A 2 -10.97 2.95 -3.95
C LEU A 2 -10.83 2.26 -5.32
N PHE A 3 -11.28 1.00 -5.41
CA PHE A 3 -11.34 0.26 -6.67
C PHE A 3 -12.07 0.99 -7.81
N LYS A 4 -13.20 1.64 -7.51
CA LYS A 4 -13.99 2.39 -8.52
C LYS A 4 -13.20 3.62 -9.00
N ALA A 5 -12.49 4.30 -8.10
CA ALA A 5 -11.65 5.45 -8.43
C ALA A 5 -10.48 5.07 -9.33
N VAL A 6 -9.78 3.97 -9.04
CA VAL A 6 -8.70 3.45 -9.89
C VAL A 6 -9.23 3.09 -11.28
N LYS A 7 -10.32 2.30 -11.36
CA LYS A 7 -10.95 1.96 -12.65
C LYS A 7 -11.38 3.20 -13.45
N LYS A 8 -11.95 4.21 -12.77
CA LYS A 8 -12.36 5.47 -13.42
C LYS A 8 -11.14 6.24 -13.95
N THR A 9 -10.06 6.31 -13.18
CA THR A 9 -8.79 6.95 -13.59
C THR A 9 -8.18 6.24 -14.79
N LEU A 10 -8.04 4.91 -14.73
CA LEU A 10 -7.56 4.10 -15.86
C LEU A 10 -8.39 4.37 -17.11
N ARG A 11 -9.72 4.29 -17.01
CA ARG A 11 -10.62 4.49 -18.16
C ARG A 11 -10.58 5.90 -18.75
N ARG A 12 -10.45 6.94 -17.92
CA ARG A 12 -10.57 8.34 -18.37
C ARG A 12 -9.24 8.96 -18.78
N ARG A 13 -8.14 8.60 -18.11
CA ARG A 13 -6.84 9.27 -18.27
C ARG A 13 -5.80 8.42 -19.00
N LEU A 14 -5.77 7.10 -18.75
CA LEU A 14 -4.76 6.20 -19.35
C LEU A 14 -5.30 5.42 -20.54
N ASN A 15 -6.61 5.16 -20.56
CA ASN A 15 -7.29 4.41 -21.60
C ASN A 15 -8.50 5.21 -22.17
N PRO A 16 -8.36 6.45 -22.65
CA PRO A 16 -9.46 7.14 -23.32
C PRO A 16 -9.94 6.38 -24.57
N ARG A 17 -11.22 6.50 -24.94
CA ARG A 17 -11.76 5.89 -26.18
C ARG A 17 -11.12 6.57 -27.41
N GLY A 18 -10.84 5.81 -28.46
CA GLY A 18 -10.36 6.33 -29.75
C GLY A 18 -8.90 6.82 -29.81
N LYS A 19 -8.16 6.80 -28.68
CA LYS A 19 -6.77 7.30 -28.62
C LYS A 19 -5.75 6.24 -28.20
N ARG A 20 -6.09 4.94 -28.25
CA ARG A 20 -5.27 3.87 -27.65
C ARG A 20 -4.41 3.16 -28.70
N LYS A 21 -3.10 3.07 -28.43
CA LYS A 21 -2.19 2.09 -29.06
C LYS A 21 -2.06 0.79 -28.23
N ARG A 22 -2.26 0.86 -26.91
CA ARG A 22 -2.21 -0.28 -25.97
C ARG A 22 -3.12 -0.01 -24.76
N ILE A 23 -3.64 -1.07 -24.12
CA ILE A 23 -4.41 -0.97 -22.88
C ILE A 23 -3.46 -1.00 -21.68
N VAL A 24 -3.57 0.01 -20.81
CA VAL A 24 -2.89 0.07 -19.51
C VAL A 24 -3.76 -0.63 -18.47
N ALA A 25 -3.30 -1.76 -17.92
CA ALA A 25 -4.05 -2.54 -16.94
C ALA A 25 -3.97 -1.99 -15.51
N GLU A 26 -2.89 -1.26 -15.19
CA GLU A 26 -2.58 -0.85 -13.81
C GLU A 26 -2.22 0.63 -13.72
N LEU A 27 -2.72 1.29 -12.69
CA LEU A 27 -2.33 2.63 -12.29
C LEU A 27 -1.10 2.52 -11.38
N LYS A 28 0.08 2.88 -11.89
CA LYS A 28 1.35 2.78 -11.15
C LYS A 28 1.88 4.14 -10.72
N GLY A 29 2.38 4.27 -9.50
CA GLY A 29 2.94 5.52 -8.97
C GLY A 29 4.08 6.08 -9.82
N THR A 30 4.99 5.21 -10.25
CA THR A 30 6.21 5.56 -11.01
C THR A 30 5.96 6.01 -12.44
N LYS A 31 4.94 5.45 -13.11
CA LYS A 31 4.67 5.66 -14.55
C LYS A 31 3.52 6.64 -14.81
N THR A 32 3.07 7.34 -13.79
CA THR A 32 1.90 8.23 -13.86
C THR A 32 2.33 9.69 -13.64
N THR A 33 1.85 10.60 -14.50
CA THR A 33 2.12 12.04 -14.38
C THR A 33 1.37 12.65 -13.19
N LEU A 34 1.90 13.73 -12.62
CA LEU A 34 1.28 14.42 -11.47
C LEU A 34 -0.18 14.82 -11.73
N GLU A 35 -0.53 15.22 -12.96
CA GLU A 35 -1.92 15.54 -13.34
C GLU A 35 -2.86 14.34 -13.18
N ILE A 36 -2.43 13.14 -13.59
CA ILE A 36 -3.23 11.92 -13.43
C ILE A 36 -3.31 11.54 -11.95
N LYS A 37 -2.24 11.74 -11.17
CA LYS A 37 -2.26 11.53 -9.71
C LYS A 37 -3.28 12.45 -9.03
N LYS A 38 -3.28 13.74 -9.38
CA LYS A 38 -4.28 14.73 -8.94
C LYS A 38 -5.70 14.27 -9.29
N TYR A 39 -5.94 13.88 -10.54
CA TYR A 39 -7.25 13.38 -10.96
C TYR A 39 -7.68 12.16 -10.15
N PHE A 40 -6.77 11.22 -9.86
CA PHE A 40 -7.04 10.08 -9.01
C PHE A 40 -7.40 10.51 -7.58
N TYR A 41 -6.63 11.42 -6.97
CA TYR A 41 -6.89 11.92 -5.62
C TYR A 41 -8.27 12.55 -5.48
N GLU A 42 -8.66 13.36 -6.46
CA GLU A 42 -9.99 13.99 -6.50
C GLU A 42 -11.14 12.97 -6.44
N GLN A 43 -10.93 11.74 -6.92
CA GLN A 43 -11.94 10.67 -6.83
C GLN A 43 -12.01 10.01 -5.46
N VAL A 44 -10.98 10.15 -4.63
CA VAL A 44 -10.85 9.44 -3.35
C VAL A 44 -10.80 10.36 -2.14
N LYS A 45 -10.56 11.67 -2.31
CA LYS A 45 -10.33 12.61 -1.21
C LYS A 45 -11.45 12.63 -0.15
N SER A 46 -12.69 12.44 -0.58
CA SER A 46 -13.86 12.39 0.31
C SER A 46 -14.04 11.06 1.04
N LEU A 47 -13.27 10.03 0.69
CA LEU A 47 -13.32 8.75 1.38
C LEU A 47 -12.63 8.85 2.74
N ASN A 48 -13.17 8.13 3.73
CA ASN A 48 -12.54 7.96 5.03
C ASN A 48 -11.48 6.85 4.93
N PHE A 49 -10.22 7.26 4.79
CA PHE A 49 -9.08 6.35 4.81
C PHE A 49 -7.86 7.12 5.31
N ASN A 50 -6.94 6.36 5.90
CA ASN A 50 -5.69 6.87 6.46
C ASN A 50 -4.52 6.11 5.85
N ILE A 51 -3.38 6.77 5.75
CA ILE A 51 -2.14 6.22 5.20
C ILE A 51 -1.13 6.11 6.35
N TYR A 52 -0.55 4.93 6.46
CA TYR A 52 0.53 4.61 7.40
C TYR A 52 1.68 4.04 6.59
N ALA A 53 2.88 4.55 6.78
CA ALA A 53 4.04 4.16 5.99
C ALA A 53 5.33 4.07 6.80
N ILE A 54 6.14 3.07 6.46
CA ILE A 54 7.53 2.94 6.89
C ILE A 54 8.39 2.79 5.65
N THR A 55 9.40 3.64 5.51
CA THR A 55 10.39 3.59 4.43
C THR A 55 11.64 2.88 4.92
N LEU A 56 12.02 1.77 4.29
CA LEU A 56 13.24 1.02 4.65
C LEU A 56 14.48 1.63 3.97
N ASN A 57 15.45 2.10 4.76
CA ASN A 57 16.78 2.47 4.24
C ASN A 57 17.62 1.21 3.98
N LYS A 58 17.65 0.79 2.71
CA LYS A 58 18.35 -0.44 2.31
C LYS A 58 19.87 -0.34 2.40
N ARG A 59 20.45 0.87 2.41
CA ARG A 59 21.91 1.07 2.49
C ARG A 59 22.47 0.72 3.87
N ARG A 60 21.65 0.83 4.91
CA ARG A 60 22.02 0.56 6.31
C ARG A 60 21.63 -0.84 6.76
N LEU A 61 21.08 -1.67 5.88
CA LEU A 61 20.67 -3.03 6.20
C LEU A 61 21.90 -3.96 6.17
N TYR A 62 22.11 -4.73 7.24
CA TYR A 62 23.18 -5.73 7.28
C TYR A 62 23.10 -6.71 6.10
N GLU A 63 24.24 -7.10 5.53
CA GLU A 63 24.30 -7.93 4.31
C GLU A 63 23.55 -9.27 4.44
N TYR A 64 23.61 -9.90 5.62
CA TYR A 64 22.89 -11.16 5.85
C TYR A 64 21.36 -10.99 5.83
N LEU A 65 20.84 -9.81 6.21
CA LEU A 65 19.42 -9.47 6.12
C LEU A 65 19.02 -9.12 4.68
N ILE A 66 19.94 -8.53 3.89
CA ILE A 66 19.72 -8.33 2.45
C ILE A 66 19.50 -9.67 1.75
N LYS A 67 20.20 -10.74 2.18
CA LYS A 67 20.02 -12.10 1.68
C LYS A 67 18.68 -12.72 2.07
N ASN A 68 18.04 -12.26 3.15
CA ASN A 68 16.74 -12.73 3.61
C ASN A 68 15.63 -11.65 3.46
N LYS A 69 15.38 -11.24 2.21
CA LYS A 69 14.43 -10.18 1.87
C LYS A 69 13.04 -10.45 2.44
N SER A 70 12.56 -11.70 2.38
CA SER A 70 11.22 -12.06 2.83
C SER A 70 11.00 -11.71 4.30
N ARG A 71 11.91 -12.14 5.20
CA ARG A 71 11.81 -11.83 6.63
C ARG A 71 11.88 -10.33 6.91
N VAL A 72 12.72 -9.59 6.19
CA VAL A 72 12.80 -8.13 6.32
C VAL A 72 11.48 -7.48 5.93
N TYR A 73 10.88 -7.89 4.80
CA TYR A 73 9.57 -7.36 4.39
C TYR A 73 8.45 -7.72 5.38
N ASN A 74 8.47 -8.94 5.95
CA ASN A 74 7.49 -9.36 6.95
C ASN A 74 7.60 -8.47 8.20
N PHE A 75 8.83 -8.20 8.66
CA PHE A 75 9.10 -7.32 9.78
C PHE A 75 8.64 -5.88 9.53
N ILE A 76 8.97 -5.30 8.37
CA ILE A 76 8.53 -3.94 8.03
C ILE A 76 7.01 -3.87 7.92
N ALA A 77 6.35 -4.87 7.32
CA ALA A 77 4.89 -4.92 7.24
C ALA A 77 4.25 -4.95 8.64
N ARG A 78 4.79 -5.75 9.57
CA ARG A 78 4.35 -5.76 10.97
C ARG A 78 4.50 -4.38 11.60
N ASN A 79 5.67 -3.76 11.49
CA ASN A 79 5.90 -2.45 12.11
C ASN A 79 4.93 -1.37 11.59
N VAL A 80 4.49 -1.45 10.33
CA VAL A 80 3.43 -0.56 9.80
C VAL A 80 2.09 -0.86 10.46
N LEU A 81 1.74 -2.15 10.59
CA LEU A 81 0.49 -2.58 11.22
C LEU A 81 0.43 -2.20 12.71
N ASP A 82 1.56 -2.24 13.42
CA ASP A 82 1.67 -1.84 14.83
C ASP A 82 1.34 -0.34 15.06
N GLN A 83 1.30 0.47 13.99
CA GLN A 83 0.89 1.88 14.07
C GLN A 83 -0.62 2.08 13.91
N ILE A 84 -1.37 1.00 13.63
CA ILE A 84 -2.80 1.04 13.36
C ILE A 84 -3.53 0.45 14.57
N SER A 85 -4.38 1.24 15.22
CA SER A 85 -5.25 0.72 16.28
C SER A 85 -6.38 -0.11 15.69
N PHE A 86 -6.46 -1.38 16.09
CA PHE A 86 -7.55 -2.28 15.70
C PHE A 86 -8.69 -2.35 16.74
N LYS A 87 -8.59 -1.62 17.86
CA LYS A 87 -9.54 -1.66 18.97
C LYS A 87 -10.97 -1.24 18.59
N GLU A 88 -11.12 -0.43 17.56
CA GLU A 88 -12.42 0.07 17.08
C GLU A 88 -13.07 -0.85 16.03
N ALA A 89 -12.43 -1.96 15.67
CA ALA A 89 -12.98 -2.90 14.70
C ALA A 89 -14.22 -3.62 15.26
N LYS A 90 -15.38 -3.46 14.61
CA LYS A 90 -16.66 -4.00 15.08
C LYS A 90 -17.19 -5.21 14.33
N ILE A 91 -16.77 -5.40 13.07
CA ILE A 91 -17.37 -6.41 12.17
C ILE A 91 -16.32 -7.44 11.72
N LYS A 92 -15.24 -6.98 11.10
CA LYS A 92 -14.14 -7.80 10.59
C LYS A 92 -12.94 -6.93 10.25
N VAL A 93 -11.77 -7.54 10.16
CA VAL A 93 -10.57 -6.92 9.60
C VAL A 93 -10.16 -7.68 8.35
N GLU A 94 -9.98 -6.95 7.25
CA GLU A 94 -9.50 -7.48 5.98
C GLU A 94 -8.14 -6.88 5.65
N LEU A 95 -7.11 -7.71 5.64
CA LEU A 95 -5.77 -7.34 5.22
C LEU A 95 -5.54 -7.84 3.79
N ILE A 96 -5.44 -6.93 2.84
CA ILE A 96 -5.19 -7.24 1.43
C ILE A 96 -3.73 -6.91 1.12
N ILE A 97 -3.00 -7.90 0.62
CA ILE A 97 -1.55 -7.86 0.38
C ILE A 97 -1.28 -8.11 -1.09
N ASP A 98 -0.28 -7.42 -1.63
CA ASP A 98 0.20 -7.70 -2.98
C ASP A 98 0.83 -9.08 -3.06
N LYS A 99 0.44 -9.84 -4.08
CA LYS A 99 0.89 -11.21 -4.31
C LYS A 99 2.32 -11.23 -4.84
N SER A 100 3.27 -10.94 -3.97
CA SER A 100 4.70 -10.87 -4.26
C SER A 100 5.52 -12.04 -3.67
N LYS A 101 4.86 -12.99 -3.00
CA LYS A 101 5.47 -14.07 -2.21
C LYS A 101 5.14 -15.45 -2.79
N SER A 102 6.05 -16.40 -2.62
CA SER A 102 5.80 -17.82 -2.88
C SER A 102 4.82 -18.42 -1.87
N LYS A 103 4.26 -19.61 -2.15
CA LYS A 103 3.29 -20.26 -1.26
C LYS A 103 3.84 -20.47 0.18
N PRO A 104 5.08 -20.96 0.38
CA PRO A 104 5.64 -21.09 1.74
C PRO A 104 5.78 -19.74 2.44
N GLU A 105 6.25 -18.71 1.74
CA GLU A 105 6.41 -17.37 2.31
C GLU A 105 5.07 -16.71 2.66
N ILE A 106 4.00 -17.01 1.92
CA ILE A 106 2.62 -16.57 2.26
C ILE A 106 2.18 -17.20 3.58
N VAL A 107 2.41 -18.51 3.77
CA VAL A 107 2.05 -19.21 5.01
C VAL A 107 2.83 -18.63 6.19
N GLU A 108 4.15 -18.45 6.04
CA GLU A 108 5.01 -17.84 7.06
C GLU A 108 4.55 -16.42 7.41
N PHE A 109 4.32 -15.57 6.40
CA PHE A 109 3.84 -14.20 6.59
C PHE A 109 2.50 -14.19 7.33
N ASN A 110 1.53 -15.00 6.88
CA ASN A 110 0.20 -15.02 7.44
C ASN A 110 0.22 -15.46 8.91
N SER A 111 1.00 -16.50 9.23
CA SER A 111 1.17 -16.96 10.61
C SER A 111 1.80 -15.88 11.49
N TYR A 112 2.84 -15.21 10.98
CA TYR A 112 3.54 -14.14 11.70
C TYR A 112 2.62 -12.94 12.01
N ILE A 113 1.83 -12.47 11.03
CA ILE A 113 0.93 -11.34 11.21
C ILE A 113 -0.31 -11.70 12.04
N ARG A 114 -0.91 -12.88 11.84
CA ARG A 114 -2.07 -13.33 12.62
C ARG A 114 -1.75 -13.34 14.11
N ARG A 115 -0.63 -13.95 14.50
CA ARG A 115 -0.23 -14.03 15.91
C ARG A 115 -0.10 -12.65 16.57
N GLN A 116 0.31 -11.63 15.82
CA GLN A 116 0.39 -10.25 16.33
C GLN A 116 -1.01 -9.63 16.42
N LEU A 117 -1.77 -9.64 15.33
CA LEU A 117 -3.04 -8.93 15.26
C LEU A 117 -4.13 -9.57 16.13
N GLU A 118 -4.17 -10.90 16.23
CA GLU A 118 -5.13 -11.62 17.07
C GLU A 118 -4.89 -11.36 18.57
N ALA A 119 -3.69 -10.92 18.97
CA ALA A 119 -3.43 -10.49 20.34
C ALA A 119 -4.02 -9.10 20.67
N GLU A 120 -4.29 -8.28 19.66
CA GLU A 120 -4.86 -6.93 19.81
C GLU A 120 -6.36 -6.86 19.48
N LEU A 121 -6.85 -7.78 18.64
CA LEU A 121 -8.23 -7.87 18.21
C LEU A 121 -9.12 -8.54 19.27
N ASP A 122 -10.37 -8.09 19.36
CA ASP A 122 -11.41 -8.87 20.06
C ASP A 122 -11.54 -10.24 19.34
N PRO A 123 -11.48 -11.38 20.06
CA PRO A 123 -11.57 -12.72 19.49
C PRO A 123 -12.81 -12.98 18.61
N LYS A 124 -13.87 -12.18 18.78
CA LYS A 124 -15.10 -12.27 17.96
C LYS A 124 -14.94 -11.60 16.59
N ILE A 125 -13.90 -10.79 16.39
CA ILE A 125 -13.68 -10.04 15.17
C ILE A 125 -12.79 -10.87 14.24
N PRO A 126 -13.32 -11.41 13.13
CA PRO A 126 -12.54 -12.24 12.23
C PRO A 126 -11.47 -11.41 11.49
N LEU A 127 -10.26 -11.96 11.46
CA LEU A 127 -9.13 -11.48 10.65
C LEU A 127 -8.98 -12.33 9.38
N ASN A 128 -9.17 -11.68 8.23
CA ASN A 128 -8.99 -12.29 6.92
C ASN A 128 -7.79 -11.66 6.20
N ILE A 129 -6.83 -12.49 5.79
CA ILE A 129 -5.65 -12.06 5.05
C ILE A 129 -5.74 -12.61 3.62
N TYR A 130 -5.75 -11.72 2.64
CA TYR A 130 -5.84 -12.03 1.21
C TYR A 130 -4.58 -11.59 0.48
N HIS A 131 -4.09 -12.42 -0.44
CA HIS A 131 -2.97 -12.10 -1.33
C HIS A 131 -3.49 -12.01 -2.76
N PHE A 132 -3.61 -10.79 -3.29
CA PHE A 132 -4.16 -10.53 -4.62
C PHE A 132 -3.12 -9.92 -5.56
N SER A 133 -3.28 -10.17 -6.86
CA SER A 133 -2.55 -9.43 -7.87
C SER A 133 -3.00 -7.96 -7.87
N SER A 134 -2.08 -7.03 -8.07
CA SER A 134 -2.40 -5.60 -8.25
C SER A 134 -3.35 -5.36 -9.43
N ILE A 135 -3.38 -6.22 -10.44
CA ILE A 135 -4.34 -6.16 -11.56
C ILE A 135 -5.78 -6.35 -11.06
N GLU A 136 -5.97 -7.24 -10.09
CA GLU A 136 -7.27 -7.65 -9.56
C GLU A 136 -7.75 -6.71 -8.44
N SER A 137 -6.81 -6.04 -7.76
CA SER A 137 -7.10 -5.14 -6.65
C SER A 137 -6.72 -3.68 -6.93
N GLY A 138 -7.74 -2.87 -7.22
CA GLY A 138 -7.57 -1.42 -7.26
C GLY A 138 -7.21 -0.80 -5.90
N GLY A 139 -7.41 -1.50 -4.79
CA GLY A 139 -6.90 -1.09 -3.48
C GLY A 139 -5.37 -1.14 -3.43
N LEU A 140 -4.77 -2.21 -3.96
CA LEU A 140 -3.32 -2.35 -4.05
C LEU A 140 -2.71 -1.30 -5.00
N GLN A 141 -3.35 -1.01 -6.14
CA GLN A 141 -2.91 0.07 -7.03
C GLN A 141 -3.00 1.45 -6.34
N ALA A 142 -4.02 1.70 -5.52
CA ALA A 142 -4.10 2.92 -4.73
C ALA A 142 -2.98 2.99 -3.67
N ALA A 143 -2.67 1.88 -3.00
CA ALA A 143 -1.56 1.80 -2.06
C ALA A 143 -0.20 2.09 -2.75
N ASP A 144 0.05 1.51 -3.93
CA ASP A 144 1.23 1.81 -4.76
C ASP A 144 1.32 3.31 -5.14
N MET A 145 0.18 3.91 -5.50
CA MET A 145 0.11 5.33 -5.81
C MET A 145 0.55 6.22 -4.65
N PHE A 146 0.08 5.95 -3.44
CA PHE A 146 0.43 6.73 -2.25
C PHE A 146 1.85 6.45 -1.76
N SER A 147 2.25 5.17 -1.71
CA SER A 147 3.59 4.76 -1.28
C SER A 147 4.68 5.38 -2.16
N TYR A 148 4.43 5.54 -3.46
CA TYR A 148 5.35 6.23 -4.36
C TYR A 148 5.59 7.69 -3.97
N GLY A 149 4.57 8.42 -3.50
CA GLY A 149 4.74 9.81 -3.05
C GLY A 149 5.61 9.94 -1.81
N ILE A 150 5.46 9.00 -0.88
CA ILE A 150 6.26 8.93 0.35
C ILE A 150 7.70 8.53 0.00
N PHE A 151 7.88 7.58 -0.92
CA PHE A 151 9.19 7.22 -1.45
C PHE A 151 9.89 8.40 -2.15
N GLU A 152 9.20 9.17 -2.99
CA GLU A 152 9.78 10.34 -3.67
C GLU A 152 10.27 11.42 -2.70
N LYS A 153 9.58 11.61 -1.57
CA LYS A 153 10.04 12.49 -0.48
C LYS A 153 11.39 12.03 0.04
N HIS A 154 11.51 10.76 0.45
CA HIS A 154 12.70 10.27 1.14
C HIS A 154 13.89 10.04 0.19
N GLU A 155 13.64 9.51 -1.01
CA GLU A 155 14.69 9.19 -1.98
C GLU A 155 15.16 10.42 -2.77
N ARG A 156 14.25 11.31 -3.15
CA ARG A 156 14.51 12.38 -4.14
C ARG A 156 14.21 13.79 -3.65
N ARG A 157 13.75 13.94 -2.39
CA ARG A 157 13.31 15.22 -1.82
C ARG A 157 12.18 15.88 -2.62
N ARG A 158 11.40 15.09 -3.38
CA ARG A 158 10.27 15.58 -4.19
C ARG A 158 8.98 15.43 -3.40
N MET A 159 8.33 16.57 -3.14
CA MET A 159 7.14 16.64 -2.28
C MET A 159 5.84 16.85 -3.08
N ASP A 160 5.91 17.03 -4.40
CA ASP A 160 4.78 17.47 -5.23
C ASP A 160 3.54 16.60 -5.08
N TRP A 161 3.73 15.29 -5.06
CA TRP A 161 2.62 14.35 -4.90
C TRP A 161 2.19 14.22 -3.43
N LEU A 162 3.15 14.12 -2.51
CA LEU A 162 2.88 14.01 -1.08
C LEU A 162 2.06 15.19 -0.55
N ASN A 163 2.38 16.41 -0.97
CA ASN A 163 1.67 17.62 -0.55
C ASN A 163 0.17 17.60 -0.87
N ILE A 164 -0.26 16.76 -1.82
CA ILE A 164 -1.66 16.66 -2.26
C ILE A 164 -2.48 15.78 -1.31
N PHE A 165 -1.88 14.73 -0.76
CA PHE A 165 -2.57 13.76 0.09
C PHE A 165 -2.09 13.76 1.55
N LYS A 166 -1.17 14.65 1.93
CA LYS A 166 -0.57 14.69 3.28
C LYS A 166 -1.59 14.74 4.42
N GLU A 167 -2.78 15.29 4.19
CA GLU A 167 -3.88 15.31 5.17
C GLU A 167 -4.41 13.90 5.51
N LYS A 168 -4.20 12.92 4.63
CA LYS A 168 -4.55 11.51 4.84
C LYS A 168 -3.41 10.71 5.48
N LEU A 169 -2.22 11.28 5.64
CA LEU A 169 -1.05 10.60 6.18
C LEU A 169 -1.04 10.71 7.70
N MET A 170 -1.30 9.59 8.38
CA MET A 170 -1.32 9.53 9.85
C MET A 170 0.05 9.16 10.42
N TYR A 171 0.86 8.43 9.67
CA TYR A 171 2.19 8.01 10.11
C TYR A 171 3.16 7.86 8.92
N ASP A 172 4.36 8.44 9.05
CA ASP A 172 5.47 8.29 8.12
C ASP A 172 6.79 8.29 8.89
N SER A 173 7.55 7.20 8.78
CA SER A 173 8.88 7.07 9.38
C SER A 173 9.86 6.37 8.45
N VAL A 174 11.15 6.55 8.72
CA VAL A 174 12.23 5.82 8.04
C VAL A 174 12.80 4.80 9.01
N TYR A 175 12.79 3.52 8.61
CA TYR A 175 13.48 2.47 9.34
C TYR A 175 14.95 2.46 8.94
N LEU A 176 15.83 2.50 9.95
CA LEU A 176 17.27 2.74 9.81
C LEU A 176 17.56 4.11 9.14
N PRO A 177 17.16 5.24 9.75
CA PRO A 177 17.21 6.57 9.13
C PRO A 177 18.60 6.95 8.60
#